data_AF-A0A433DJN8-F1
#
_entry.id   AF-A0A433DJN8-F1
#
_cell.length_a   1.000
_cell.length_b   1.000
_cell.length_c   1.000
_cell.angle_alpha   90.00
_cell.angle_beta   90.00
_cell.angle_gamma   90.00
#
_symmetry.space_group_name_H-M   'P 1'
#
loop_
_entity.id
_entity.type
_entity.pdbx_description
1 polymer ?
#
loop_
_entity_poly.entity_id
_entity_poly.type
_entity_poly.pdbx_seq_one_letter_code
_entity_poly.pdbx_strand_id
1 'polypeptide(L)'
;MKFNLLAASLVIVGLFATQGSAAPKKPKQLDTCTQTSTSAGAHYSSEQIATVAKSAGFTGNGWVIAVAIAIAESQGWTQAVLINTDCSRDRGLWQINSRWHSEVSDAQAFDPTGNARAAFTISSGGSNWQPWTTYTSGAYQSHMADAQTAVNSVNGGGGGGGGGSGGASCPHYGRVCPPSDHCCSQYGYCGSTSEFCGAGCVAAASYNGTRGFNIKASQQSAKRHKL
;
A
#
# COMPACT_ATOMS: atom_id res chain seq x y z
N MET A 1 3.63 25.61 33.88
CA MET A 1 3.56 26.76 34.81
C MET A 1 2.21 26.74 35.48
N LYS A 2 2.17 26.75 36.81
CA LYS A 2 0.96 26.76 37.64
C LYS A 2 0.40 28.18 37.69
N PHE A 3 -0.91 28.34 37.49
CA PHE A 3 -1.65 29.55 37.92
C PHE A 3 -2.85 29.10 38.74
N ASN A 4 -2.84 29.52 40.01
CA ASN A 4 -3.98 29.50 40.93
C ASN A 4 -4.59 30.90 40.99
N LEU A 5 -5.81 30.97 41.56
CA LEU A 5 -6.56 32.15 42.06
C LEU A 5 -7.28 32.97 40.96
N LEU A 6 -8.57 33.32 41.02
CA LEU A 6 -9.49 33.62 42.13
C LEU A 6 -10.96 33.35 41.76
N ALA A 7 -11.76 33.02 42.78
CA ALA A 7 -13.22 33.05 42.72
C ALA A 7 -13.75 34.49 42.85
N ALA A 8 -14.76 34.83 42.05
CA ALA A 8 -15.63 35.99 42.27
C ALA A 8 -17.08 35.52 42.11
N SER A 9 -17.80 35.46 43.23
CA SER A 9 -19.23 35.18 43.28
C SER A 9 -20.01 36.41 42.87
N LEU A 10 -20.89 36.27 41.86
CA LEU A 10 -21.92 37.25 41.53
C LEU A 10 -23.28 36.55 41.48
N VAL A 11 -24.16 36.99 42.37
CA VAL A 11 -25.54 36.51 42.52
C VAL A 11 -26.37 37.03 41.35
N ILE A 12 -26.97 36.12 40.58
CA ILE A 12 -28.05 36.42 39.65
C ILE A 12 -29.29 35.66 40.12
N VAL A 13 -30.24 36.41 40.67
CA VAL A 13 -31.62 35.94 40.90
C VAL A 13 -32.33 36.05 39.55
N GLY A 14 -32.44 34.93 38.84
CA GLY A 14 -33.11 34.83 37.55
C GLY A 14 -34.34 33.92 37.63
N LEU A 15 -35.48 34.44 37.15
CA LEU A 15 -36.76 33.77 36.99
C LEU A 15 -36.63 32.32 36.49
N PHE A 16 -37.23 31.38 37.22
CA PHE A 16 -37.41 30.00 36.76
C PHE A 16 -38.51 29.95 35.70
N ALA A 17 -38.13 30.06 34.42
CA ALA A 17 -38.92 29.46 33.35
C ALA A 17 -38.72 27.94 33.42
N THR A 18 -39.79 27.18 33.59
CA THR A 18 -39.79 25.72 33.56
C THR A 18 -39.47 25.23 32.15
N GLN A 19 -38.19 25.13 31.83
CA GLN A 19 -37.73 24.39 30.66
C GLN A 19 -38.03 22.91 30.90
N GLY A 20 -38.87 22.33 30.04
CA GLY A 20 -39.05 20.89 29.99
C GLY A 20 -37.70 20.23 29.74
N SER A 21 -37.21 19.49 30.73
CA SER A 21 -35.99 18.70 30.62
C SER A 21 -36.21 17.63 29.56
N ALA A 22 -35.72 17.86 28.33
CA ALA A 22 -35.46 16.77 27.41
C ALA A 22 -34.48 15.82 28.10
N ALA A 23 -34.91 14.57 28.31
CA ALA A 23 -34.07 13.54 28.90
C ALA A 23 -32.72 13.47 28.15
N PRO A 24 -31.58 13.33 28.84
CA PRO A 24 -30.30 13.12 28.16
C PRO A 24 -30.42 11.86 27.31
N LYS A 25 -30.23 11.99 25.99
CA LYS A 25 -30.12 10.82 25.12
C LYS A 25 -28.98 9.96 25.65
N LYS A 26 -29.30 8.75 26.12
CA LYS A 26 -28.33 7.74 26.56
C LYS A 26 -27.24 7.63 25.48
N PRO A 27 -25.94 7.81 25.80
CA PRO A 27 -24.90 7.65 24.81
C PRO A 27 -25.01 6.24 24.22
N LYS A 28 -25.10 6.15 22.90
CA LYS A 28 -25.09 4.88 22.17
C LYS A 28 -23.76 4.20 22.51
N GLN A 29 -23.80 3.15 23.33
CA GLN A 29 -22.61 2.36 23.65
C GLN A 29 -22.05 1.87 22.31
N LEU A 30 -20.85 2.35 21.97
CA LEU A 30 -20.09 1.80 20.86
C LEU A 30 -19.60 0.43 21.32
N ASP A 31 -19.89 -0.61 20.55
CA ASP A 31 -19.36 -1.94 20.82
C ASP A 31 -17.83 -1.83 20.87
N THR A 32 -17.24 -2.16 22.02
CA THR A 32 -15.79 -2.22 22.19
C THR A 32 -15.34 -3.65 22.01
N CYS A 33 -14.61 -3.93 20.95
CA CYS A 33 -14.04 -5.26 20.69
C CYS A 33 -12.60 -5.35 21.21
N THR A 34 -12.16 -6.57 21.55
CA THR A 34 -10.74 -6.83 21.81
C THR A 34 -10.02 -7.02 20.48
N GLN A 35 -8.94 -6.26 20.26
CA GLN A 35 -8.16 -6.41 19.05
C GLN A 35 -7.59 -7.83 18.96
N THR A 36 -7.93 -8.55 17.90
CA THR A 36 -7.56 -9.95 17.71
C THR A 36 -7.20 -10.18 16.26
N SER A 37 -6.07 -10.84 16.02
CA SER A 37 -5.64 -11.23 14.68
C SER A 37 -5.76 -12.73 14.50
N THR A 38 -6.21 -13.17 13.33
CA THR A 38 -6.33 -14.58 12.96
C THR A 38 -5.85 -14.78 11.53
N SER A 39 -4.90 -15.70 11.36
CA SER A 39 -4.47 -16.18 10.06
C SER A 39 -5.26 -17.44 9.69
N ALA A 40 -5.99 -17.41 8.58
CA ALA A 40 -6.83 -18.52 8.14
C ALA A 40 -6.91 -18.61 6.61
N GLY A 41 -7.50 -19.71 6.13
CA GLY A 41 -7.67 -19.99 4.70
C GLY A 41 -6.42 -20.60 4.07
N ALA A 42 -6.34 -20.55 2.74
CA ALA A 42 -5.13 -20.92 2.02
C ALA A 42 -4.01 -19.89 2.26
N HIS A 43 -2.77 -20.35 2.29
CA HIS A 43 -1.58 -19.51 2.36
C HIS A 43 -1.00 -19.37 0.95
N TYR A 44 -1.15 -18.20 0.35
CA TYR A 44 -0.70 -17.94 -1.01
C TYR A 44 0.78 -17.55 -1.05
N SER A 45 1.52 -18.08 -2.02
CA SER A 45 2.84 -17.57 -2.37
C SER A 45 2.75 -16.18 -3.03
N SER A 46 3.87 -15.47 -3.07
CA SER A 46 3.97 -14.18 -3.77
C SER A 46 3.53 -14.27 -5.23
N GLU A 47 3.84 -15.36 -5.94
CA GLU A 47 3.40 -15.61 -7.33
C GLU A 47 1.89 -15.81 -7.43
N GLN A 48 1.27 -16.49 -6.46
CA GLN A 48 -0.19 -16.67 -6.43
C GLN A 48 -0.89 -15.33 -6.17
N ILE A 49 -0.37 -14.52 -5.23
CA ILE A 49 -0.83 -13.15 -4.97
C ILE A 49 -0.67 -12.29 -6.23
N ALA A 50 0.50 -12.34 -6.88
CA ALA A 50 0.75 -11.63 -8.13
C ALA A 50 -0.21 -12.06 -9.24
N THR A 51 -0.55 -13.33 -9.34
CA THR A 51 -1.51 -13.85 -10.32
C THR A 51 -2.90 -13.27 -10.11
N VAL A 52 -3.42 -13.29 -8.87
CA VAL A 52 -4.75 -12.74 -8.60
C VAL A 52 -4.77 -11.21 -8.74
N ALA A 53 -3.69 -10.52 -8.35
CA ALA A 53 -3.56 -9.07 -8.58
C ALA A 53 -3.56 -8.72 -10.08
N LYS A 54 -2.82 -9.47 -10.92
CA LYS A 54 -2.86 -9.29 -12.38
C LYS A 54 -4.27 -9.49 -12.93
N SER A 55 -4.97 -10.52 -12.46
CA SER A 55 -6.35 -10.81 -12.89
C SER A 55 -7.36 -9.71 -12.50
N ALA A 56 -7.06 -8.93 -11.46
CA ALA A 56 -7.86 -7.78 -11.05
C ALA A 56 -7.59 -6.52 -11.89
N GLY A 57 -6.52 -6.51 -12.70
CA GLY A 57 -6.16 -5.40 -13.58
C GLY A 57 -4.90 -4.64 -13.18
N PHE A 58 -4.22 -5.03 -12.10
CA PHE A 58 -2.96 -4.39 -11.72
C PHE A 58 -1.89 -4.61 -12.79
N THR A 59 -1.17 -3.53 -13.13
CA THR A 59 -0.03 -3.55 -14.07
C THR A 59 1.12 -2.66 -13.58
N GLY A 60 2.29 -2.80 -14.20
CA GLY A 60 3.47 -1.97 -13.90
C GLY A 60 3.83 -1.94 -12.40
N ASN A 61 4.29 -0.79 -11.92
CA ASN A 61 4.66 -0.60 -10.51
C ASN A 61 3.49 -0.78 -9.53
N GLY A 62 2.28 -0.42 -9.94
CA GLY A 62 1.08 -0.64 -9.13
C GLY A 62 0.88 -2.12 -8.82
N TRP A 63 1.23 -3.02 -9.73
CA TRP A 63 1.17 -4.46 -9.49
C TRP A 63 2.20 -4.94 -8.47
N VAL A 64 3.45 -4.48 -8.57
CA VAL A 64 4.50 -4.83 -7.61
C VAL A 64 4.12 -4.34 -6.21
N ILE A 65 3.67 -3.09 -6.09
CA ILE A 65 3.26 -2.51 -4.80
C ILE A 65 2.05 -3.26 -4.24
N ALA A 66 1.06 -3.62 -5.08
CA ALA A 66 -0.10 -4.39 -4.64
C ALA A 66 0.30 -5.72 -3.99
N VAL A 67 1.25 -6.43 -4.60
CA VAL A 67 1.74 -7.72 -4.07
C VAL A 67 2.50 -7.51 -2.75
N ALA A 68 3.37 -6.51 -2.68
CA ALA A 68 4.12 -6.19 -1.46
C ALA A 68 3.19 -5.80 -0.30
N ILE A 69 2.16 -5.01 -0.57
CA ILE A 69 1.13 -4.65 0.43
C ILE A 69 0.38 -5.89 0.89
N ALA A 70 -0.08 -6.77 -0.01
CA ALA A 70 -0.80 -7.98 0.41
C ALA A 70 0.02 -8.87 1.35
N ILE A 71 1.33 -9.00 1.08
CA ILE A 71 2.24 -9.77 1.92
C ILE A 71 2.43 -9.06 3.28
N ALA A 72 2.60 -7.74 3.29
CA ALA A 72 2.73 -6.97 4.54
C ALA A 72 1.45 -7.04 5.40
N GLU A 73 0.28 -7.00 4.77
CA GLU A 73 -1.03 -6.97 5.41
C GLU A 73 -1.42 -8.33 6.01
N SER A 74 -1.20 -9.42 5.26
CA SER A 74 -1.78 -10.73 5.60
C SER A 74 -0.77 -11.86 5.67
N GLN A 75 0.50 -11.62 5.32
CA GLN A 75 1.51 -12.65 5.07
C GLN A 75 1.11 -13.66 3.99
N GLY A 76 0.07 -13.37 3.18
CA GLY A 76 -0.49 -14.26 2.16
C GLY A 76 -1.65 -15.14 2.62
N TRP A 77 -2.16 -14.97 3.85
CA TRP A 77 -3.32 -15.73 4.32
C TRP A 77 -4.62 -15.18 3.72
N THR A 78 -5.27 -15.99 2.88
CA THR A 78 -6.45 -15.58 2.09
C THR A 78 -7.67 -15.21 2.92
N GLN A 79 -7.77 -15.72 4.14
CA GLN A 79 -8.84 -15.41 5.09
C GLN A 79 -8.30 -14.78 6.38
N ALA A 80 -7.20 -14.01 6.28
CA ALA A 80 -6.69 -13.21 7.41
C ALA A 80 -7.77 -12.24 7.92
N VAL A 81 -7.90 -12.13 9.24
CA VAL A 81 -8.81 -11.21 9.90
C VAL A 81 -8.10 -10.49 11.03
N LEU A 82 -8.13 -9.16 11.01
CA LEU A 82 -7.90 -8.33 12.19
C LEU A 82 -9.24 -7.75 12.65
N ILE A 83 -9.64 -8.06 13.88
CA ILE A 83 -10.75 -7.39 14.56
C ILE A 83 -10.16 -6.16 15.26
N ASN A 84 -10.70 -4.97 14.98
CA ASN A 84 -10.28 -3.72 15.59
C ASN A 84 -11.08 -3.42 16.86
N THR A 85 -10.60 -2.46 17.66
CA THR A 85 -11.27 -2.07 18.92
C THR A 85 -12.66 -1.47 18.71
N ASP A 86 -12.91 -0.91 17.53
CA ASP A 86 -14.21 -0.40 17.10
C ASP A 86 -15.10 -1.48 16.45
N CYS A 87 -14.73 -2.75 16.61
CA CYS A 87 -15.37 -3.93 16.01
C CYS A 87 -15.38 -3.98 14.48
N SER A 88 -14.71 -3.05 13.78
CA SER A 88 -14.47 -3.22 12.35
C SER A 88 -13.49 -4.37 12.11
N ARG A 89 -13.54 -4.95 10.91
CA ARG A 89 -12.69 -6.08 10.54
C ARG A 89 -11.90 -5.76 9.29
N ASP A 90 -10.59 -5.95 9.34
CA ASP A 90 -9.74 -5.98 8.16
C ASP A 90 -9.67 -7.41 7.64
N ARG A 91 -9.91 -7.60 6.34
CA ARG A 91 -10.30 -8.91 5.80
C ARG A 91 -9.53 -9.29 4.54
N GLY A 92 -8.99 -10.51 4.53
CA GLY A 92 -8.35 -11.13 3.38
C GLY A 92 -6.95 -10.61 3.07
N LEU A 93 -6.45 -10.94 1.88
CA LEU A 93 -5.06 -10.67 1.45
C LEU A 93 -4.65 -9.19 1.57
N TRP A 94 -5.53 -8.27 1.17
CA TRP A 94 -5.31 -6.83 1.21
C TRP A 94 -5.97 -6.13 2.41
N GLN A 95 -6.43 -6.91 3.41
CA GLN A 95 -6.97 -6.39 4.68
C GLN A 95 -8.03 -5.29 4.48
N ILE A 96 -9.08 -5.59 3.71
CA ILE A 96 -10.13 -4.63 3.35
C ILE A 96 -11.09 -4.40 4.53
N ASN A 97 -11.04 -3.21 5.13
CA ASN A 97 -11.81 -2.86 6.33
C ASN A 97 -13.34 -2.85 6.11
N SER A 98 -14.10 -3.50 6.99
CA SER A 98 -15.57 -3.63 6.90
C SER A 98 -16.36 -2.35 7.20
N ARG A 99 -15.79 -1.39 7.94
CA ARG A 99 -16.43 -0.12 8.25
C ARG A 99 -16.25 0.89 7.12
N TRP A 100 -15.04 0.97 6.56
CA TRP A 100 -14.71 1.94 5.52
C TRP A 100 -15.08 1.47 4.11
N HIS A 101 -15.11 0.14 3.89
CA HIS A 101 -15.48 -0.50 2.62
C HIS A 101 -16.64 -1.47 2.79
N SER A 102 -17.77 -0.94 3.28
CA SER A 102 -19.01 -1.70 3.50
C SER A 102 -19.60 -2.28 2.20
N GLU A 103 -19.25 -1.70 1.05
CA GLU A 103 -19.56 -2.18 -0.29
C GLU A 103 -18.88 -3.52 -0.63
N VAL A 104 -17.85 -3.91 0.12
CA VAL A 104 -17.15 -5.19 -0.03
C VAL A 104 -17.70 -6.18 1.00
N SER A 105 -18.51 -7.12 0.54
CA SER A 105 -19.05 -8.20 1.37
C SER A 105 -17.94 -9.11 1.92
N ASP A 106 -18.21 -9.82 3.01
CA ASP A 106 -17.26 -10.82 3.55
C ASP A 106 -16.92 -11.90 2.52
N ALA A 107 -17.89 -12.32 1.70
CA ALA A 107 -17.64 -13.29 0.64
C ALA A 107 -16.61 -12.78 -0.38
N GLN A 108 -16.70 -11.50 -0.78
CA GLN A 108 -15.71 -10.89 -1.66
C GLN A 108 -14.38 -10.65 -0.95
N ALA A 109 -14.41 -10.25 0.33
CA ALA A 109 -13.20 -9.95 1.07
C ALA A 109 -12.36 -11.21 1.37
N PHE A 110 -12.99 -12.38 1.52
CA PHE A 110 -12.31 -13.65 1.77
C PHE A 110 -12.07 -14.50 0.52
N ASP A 111 -12.62 -14.11 -0.63
CA ASP A 111 -12.26 -14.67 -1.94
C ASP A 111 -11.04 -13.94 -2.50
N PRO A 112 -9.91 -14.62 -2.82
CA PRO A 112 -8.69 -13.96 -3.29
C PRO A 112 -8.90 -13.08 -4.52
N THR A 113 -9.74 -13.49 -5.48
CA THR A 113 -10.04 -12.69 -6.67
C THR A 113 -10.93 -11.50 -6.35
N GLY A 114 -11.96 -11.68 -5.52
CA GLY A 114 -12.82 -10.61 -5.02
C GLY A 114 -12.04 -9.56 -4.24
N ASN A 115 -11.15 -10.00 -3.34
CA ASN A 115 -10.32 -9.15 -2.50
C ASN A 115 -9.32 -8.34 -3.35
N ALA A 116 -8.69 -8.98 -4.35
CA ALA A 116 -7.80 -8.31 -5.30
C ALA A 116 -8.53 -7.24 -6.12
N ARG A 117 -9.77 -7.51 -6.59
CA ARG A 117 -10.59 -6.54 -7.32
C ARG A 117 -10.97 -5.35 -6.45
N ALA A 118 -11.35 -5.58 -5.20
CA ALA A 118 -11.61 -4.51 -4.24
C ALA A 118 -10.36 -3.65 -4.03
N ALA A 119 -9.20 -4.26 -3.80
CA ALA A 119 -7.94 -3.55 -3.65
C ALA A 119 -7.58 -2.72 -4.90
N PHE A 120 -7.81 -3.25 -6.10
CA PHE A 120 -7.62 -2.53 -7.36
C PHE A 120 -8.49 -1.27 -7.44
N THR A 121 -9.78 -1.39 -7.12
CA THR A 121 -10.69 -0.23 -7.13
C THR A 121 -10.32 0.81 -6.07
N ILE A 122 -10.08 0.38 -4.82
CA ILE A 122 -9.77 1.27 -3.70
C ILE A 122 -8.44 2.02 -3.92
N SER A 123 -7.47 1.36 -4.57
CA SER A 123 -6.18 1.97 -4.90
C SER A 123 -6.19 2.84 -6.16
N SER A 124 -7.36 3.17 -6.72
CA SER A 124 -7.50 3.88 -7.99
C SER A 124 -6.70 3.21 -9.12
N GLY A 125 -6.82 1.88 -9.23
CA GLY A 125 -6.10 1.07 -10.21
C GLY A 125 -4.61 0.87 -9.89
N GLY A 126 -4.22 0.93 -8.62
CA GLY A 126 -2.83 0.84 -8.17
C GLY A 126 -2.02 2.12 -8.25
N SER A 127 -2.70 3.28 -8.33
CA SER A 127 -2.07 4.61 -8.39
C SER A 127 -2.13 5.39 -7.08
N ASN A 128 -2.97 4.99 -6.12
CA ASN A 128 -3.13 5.62 -4.82
C ASN A 128 -3.09 4.59 -3.69
N TRP A 129 -2.03 4.61 -2.89
CA TRP A 129 -1.82 3.67 -1.79
C TRP A 129 -2.01 4.27 -0.40
N GLN A 130 -2.44 5.54 -0.30
CA GLN A 130 -2.72 6.20 0.97
C GLN A 130 -3.72 5.48 1.89
N PRO A 131 -4.72 4.74 1.38
CA PRO A 131 -5.62 3.98 2.24
C PRO A 131 -4.94 2.86 3.05
N TRP A 132 -3.78 2.35 2.62
CA TRP A 132 -3.08 1.27 3.31
C TRP A 132 -2.01 1.81 4.26
N THR A 133 -2.15 1.49 5.55
CA THR A 133 -1.17 1.86 6.57
C THR A 133 0.16 1.15 6.38
N THR A 134 0.17 -0.08 5.84
CA THR A 134 1.39 -0.80 5.46
C THR A 134 2.18 -0.07 4.37
N TYR A 135 1.51 0.72 3.51
CA TYR A 135 2.17 1.60 2.55
C TYR A 135 2.75 2.85 3.23
N THR A 136 1.92 3.58 3.97
CA THR A 136 2.32 4.88 4.54
C THR A 136 3.34 4.77 5.67
N SER A 137 3.35 3.64 6.40
CA SER A 137 4.40 3.32 7.38
C SER A 137 5.70 2.81 6.75
N GLY A 138 5.69 2.42 5.46
CA GLY A 138 6.83 1.81 4.78
C GLY A 138 6.99 0.31 5.00
N ALA A 139 6.10 -0.35 5.76
CA ALA A 139 6.18 -1.80 6.03
C ALA A 139 6.22 -2.65 4.74
N TYR A 140 5.52 -2.24 3.68
CA TYR A 140 5.54 -2.95 2.40
C TYR A 140 6.95 -3.05 1.76
N GLN A 141 7.87 -2.13 2.08
CA GLN A 141 9.17 -2.04 1.42
C GLN A 141 10.02 -3.30 1.63
N SER A 142 9.89 -3.98 2.78
CA SER A 142 10.59 -5.26 3.03
C SER A 142 10.13 -6.39 2.12
N HIS A 143 8.98 -6.24 1.47
CA HIS A 143 8.38 -7.25 0.59
C HIS A 143 8.50 -6.92 -0.90
N MET A 144 9.09 -5.77 -1.23
CA MET A 144 9.21 -5.32 -2.62
C MET A 144 10.09 -6.25 -3.49
N ALA A 145 11.12 -6.89 -2.91
CA ALA A 145 11.96 -7.86 -3.62
C ALA A 145 11.20 -9.12 -4.03
N ASP A 146 10.47 -9.71 -3.08
CA ASP A 146 9.66 -10.89 -3.32
C ASP A 146 8.51 -10.57 -4.28
N ALA A 147 7.88 -9.41 -4.11
CA ALA A 147 6.83 -8.93 -5.00
C ALA A 147 7.32 -8.72 -6.43
N GLN A 148 8.49 -8.08 -6.62
CA GLN A 148 9.07 -7.87 -7.93
C GLN A 148 9.43 -9.20 -8.61
N THR A 149 10.00 -10.12 -7.85
CA THR A 149 10.32 -11.47 -8.33
C THR A 149 9.05 -12.20 -8.79
N ALA A 150 8.00 -12.18 -7.97
CA ALA A 150 6.72 -12.79 -8.31
C ALA A 150 6.07 -12.18 -9.54
N VAL A 151 6.04 -10.85 -9.65
CA VAL A 151 5.52 -10.12 -10.82
C VAL A 151 6.30 -10.49 -12.08
N ASN A 152 7.63 -10.55 -12.01
CA ASN A 152 8.47 -10.97 -13.14
C ASN A 152 8.15 -12.41 -13.56
N SER A 153 8.00 -13.32 -12.60
CA SER A 153 7.63 -14.73 -12.86
C SER A 153 6.27 -14.84 -13.55
N VAL A 154 5.26 -14.08 -13.11
CA VAL A 154 3.91 -14.10 -13.70
C VAL A 154 3.84 -13.34 -15.03
N ASN A 155 4.67 -12.33 -15.26
CA ASN A 155 4.68 -11.57 -16.51
C ASN A 155 5.47 -12.24 -17.62
N GLY A 156 6.57 -12.91 -17.27
CA GLY A 156 7.51 -13.50 -18.22
C GLY A 156 7.46 -15.01 -18.36
N GLY A 157 6.65 -15.72 -17.55
CA GLY A 157 6.56 -17.18 -17.59
C GLY A 157 7.93 -17.84 -17.46
N GLY A 158 8.56 -17.73 -16.28
CA GLY A 158 9.76 -18.49 -15.93
C GLY A 158 10.95 -18.30 -16.88
N GLY A 159 11.74 -17.24 -16.68
CA GLY A 159 12.88 -16.96 -17.54
C GLY A 159 14.04 -16.31 -16.80
N GLY A 160 14.89 -17.14 -16.22
CA GLY A 160 16.34 -16.97 -16.24
C GLY A 160 16.93 -15.78 -15.47
N GLY A 161 17.51 -16.10 -14.31
CA GLY A 161 18.70 -15.39 -13.85
C GLY A 161 19.78 -15.46 -14.93
N GLY A 162 19.93 -14.38 -15.69
CA GLY A 162 21.04 -14.16 -16.61
C GLY A 162 22.03 -13.24 -15.93
N GLY A 163 23.04 -13.83 -15.29
CA GLY A 163 24.20 -13.11 -14.78
C GLY A 163 24.86 -12.27 -15.88
N GLY A 164 25.12 -11.01 -15.57
CA GLY A 164 25.83 -10.07 -16.41
C GLY A 164 26.72 -9.18 -15.54
N SER A 165 27.77 -9.77 -15.00
CA SER A 165 28.86 -9.05 -14.33
C SER A 165 29.51 -8.09 -15.33
N GLY A 166 29.37 -6.78 -15.11
CA GLY A 166 30.09 -5.77 -15.90
C GLY A 166 29.50 -4.36 -15.90
N GLY A 167 28.25 -4.18 -15.46
CA GLY A 167 27.61 -2.86 -15.32
C GLY A 167 26.81 -2.75 -14.02
N ALA A 168 26.58 -1.52 -13.57
CA ALA A 168 25.78 -1.26 -12.37
C ALA A 168 24.39 -1.87 -12.52
N SER A 169 24.07 -2.85 -11.68
CA SER A 169 22.78 -3.54 -11.65
C SER A 169 21.95 -3.02 -10.49
N CYS A 170 20.63 -2.91 -10.68
CA CYS A 170 19.74 -2.50 -9.61
C CYS A 170 19.56 -3.69 -8.65
N PRO A 171 19.98 -3.58 -7.37
CA PRO A 171 20.20 -4.73 -6.48
C PRO A 171 19.11 -5.80 -6.43
N HIS A 172 17.84 -5.42 -6.42
CA HIS A 172 16.71 -6.36 -6.35
C HIS A 172 16.05 -6.65 -7.71
N TYR A 173 16.50 -6.00 -8.77
CA TYR A 173 16.08 -6.30 -10.14
C TYR A 173 17.09 -7.19 -10.89
N GLY A 174 18.36 -7.19 -10.45
CA GLY A 174 19.43 -8.02 -11.00
C GLY A 174 19.98 -7.55 -12.35
N ARG A 175 19.53 -6.40 -12.87
CA ARG A 175 20.04 -5.74 -14.09
C ARG A 175 19.79 -4.23 -14.04
N VAL A 176 20.22 -3.49 -15.07
CA VAL A 176 19.81 -2.09 -15.27
C VAL A 176 18.30 -2.05 -15.49
N CYS A 177 17.64 -1.05 -14.90
CA CYS A 177 16.20 -0.89 -15.03
C CYS A 177 15.72 -0.72 -16.48
N PRO A 178 14.52 -1.23 -16.83
CA PRO A 178 13.99 -1.16 -18.19
C PRO A 178 13.44 0.25 -18.49
N PRO A 179 13.16 0.60 -19.76
CA PRO A 179 12.56 1.88 -20.11
C PRO A 179 11.20 2.17 -19.46
N SER A 180 10.40 1.13 -19.16
CA SER A 180 9.09 1.26 -18.51
C SER A 180 9.17 1.70 -17.05
N ASP A 181 10.28 1.35 -16.40
CA ASP A 181 10.52 1.50 -14.96
C ASP A 181 11.92 2.07 -14.77
N HIS A 182 12.15 3.24 -15.38
CA HIS A 182 13.46 3.74 -15.77
C HIS A 182 14.39 4.17 -14.63
N CYS A 183 13.92 4.16 -13.38
CA CYS A 183 14.71 4.57 -12.21
C CYS A 183 14.97 3.40 -11.28
N CYS A 184 16.24 3.19 -10.91
CA CYS A 184 16.60 2.35 -9.78
C CYS A 184 16.50 3.17 -8.49
N SER A 185 15.59 2.82 -7.59
CA SER A 185 15.43 3.48 -6.29
C SER A 185 16.65 3.24 -5.40
N GLN A 186 16.76 4.02 -4.31
CA GLN A 186 17.78 3.79 -3.28
C GLN A 186 17.66 2.41 -2.62
N TYR A 187 16.48 1.82 -2.69
CA TYR A 187 16.18 0.50 -2.17
C TYR A 187 16.43 -0.60 -3.21
N GLY A 188 16.99 -0.26 -4.37
CA GLY A 188 17.39 -1.22 -5.39
C GLY A 188 16.25 -1.84 -6.20
N TYR A 189 15.13 -1.13 -6.33
CA TYR A 189 13.98 -1.54 -7.14
C TYR A 189 13.82 -0.64 -8.37
N CYS A 190 13.36 -1.21 -9.48
CA CYS A 190 13.03 -0.43 -10.66
C CYS A 190 11.62 0.13 -10.58
N GLY A 191 11.44 1.40 -10.95
CA GLY A 191 10.14 2.02 -11.06
C GLY A 191 10.21 3.38 -11.77
N SER A 192 9.07 4.01 -11.98
CA SER A 192 8.94 5.25 -12.75
C SER A 192 8.32 6.42 -11.97
N THR A 193 7.90 6.19 -10.72
CA THR A 193 7.28 7.21 -9.85
C THR A 193 8.32 7.94 -8.99
N SER A 194 7.90 8.95 -8.22
CA SER A 194 8.75 9.78 -7.35
C SER A 194 9.59 8.97 -6.37
N GLU A 195 9.03 7.88 -5.90
CA GLU A 195 9.63 7.01 -4.89
C GLU A 195 10.86 6.29 -5.45
N PHE A 196 10.90 6.08 -6.78
CA PHE A 196 12.00 5.42 -7.48
C PHE A 196 12.93 6.41 -8.14
N CYS A 197 12.37 7.48 -8.72
CA CYS A 197 13.10 8.49 -9.46
C CYS A 197 13.60 9.66 -8.61
N GLY A 198 13.17 9.76 -7.36
CA GLY A 198 13.47 10.85 -6.44
C GLY A 198 14.82 10.73 -5.76
N ALA A 199 14.86 11.16 -4.49
CA ALA A 199 16.08 11.13 -3.69
C ALA A 199 16.64 9.70 -3.56
N GLY A 200 17.96 9.57 -3.77
CA GLY A 200 18.66 8.30 -3.69
C GLY A 200 18.52 7.38 -4.91
N CYS A 201 17.92 7.86 -6.01
CA CYS A 201 17.92 7.16 -7.28
C CYS A 201 19.36 6.82 -7.75
N VAL A 202 19.64 5.53 -7.98
CA VAL A 202 20.96 5.01 -8.36
C VAL A 202 21.12 5.09 -9.88
N ALA A 203 21.56 6.25 -10.37
CA ALA A 203 21.71 6.54 -11.79
C ALA A 203 22.39 5.43 -12.61
N ALA A 204 23.46 4.85 -12.08
CA ALA A 204 24.22 3.82 -12.77
C ALA A 204 23.41 2.54 -13.03
N ALA A 205 22.44 2.24 -12.16
CA ALA A 205 21.52 1.12 -12.29
C ALA A 205 20.17 1.51 -12.93
N SER A 206 19.93 2.79 -13.18
CA SER A 206 18.76 3.33 -13.89
C SER A 206 18.92 3.22 -15.40
N TYR A 207 17.79 3.17 -16.13
CA TYR A 207 17.80 3.13 -17.59
C TYR A 207 18.54 4.36 -18.15
N ASN A 208 19.58 4.12 -18.96
CA ASN A 208 20.38 5.17 -19.62
C ASN A 208 20.92 6.25 -18.66
N GLY A 209 21.29 5.87 -17.43
CA GLY A 209 21.83 6.82 -16.45
C GLY A 209 20.79 7.79 -15.87
N THR A 210 19.49 7.56 -16.11
CA THR A 210 18.45 8.54 -15.78
C THR A 210 18.33 8.76 -14.27
N ARG A 211 18.32 10.04 -13.86
CA ARG A 211 17.88 10.48 -12.53
C ARG A 211 16.64 11.36 -12.72
N GLY A 212 15.55 11.07 -12.01
CA GLY A 212 14.32 11.85 -12.09
C GLY A 212 13.36 11.47 -13.23
N PHE A 213 12.28 12.25 -13.36
CA PHE A 213 11.15 11.96 -14.25
C PHE A 213 11.36 12.29 -15.73
N ASN A 214 12.50 12.87 -16.12
CA ASN A 214 12.69 13.41 -17.46
C ASN A 214 13.42 12.45 -18.40
N ILE A 215 12.67 11.51 -18.98
CA ILE A 215 13.15 10.61 -20.06
C ILE A 215 13.47 11.38 -21.37
N LYS A 216 12.96 12.62 -21.52
CA LYS A 216 13.19 13.42 -22.75
C LYS A 216 14.63 13.92 -22.93
N ALA A 217 15.44 13.97 -21.87
CA ALA A 217 16.85 14.38 -21.98
C ALA A 217 17.77 13.23 -22.44
N SER A 218 17.43 11.97 -22.13
CA SER A 218 18.33 10.83 -22.37
C SER A 218 18.23 10.27 -23.80
N GLN A 219 17.11 10.46 -24.50
CA GLN A 219 16.98 10.11 -25.93
C GLN A 219 17.78 11.03 -26.88
N GLN A 220 18.22 12.20 -26.42
CA GLN A 220 19.02 13.12 -27.23
C GLN A 220 20.52 12.76 -27.25
N SER A 221 21.03 12.05 -26.23
CA SER A 221 22.45 11.66 -26.18
C SER A 221 22.80 10.56 -27.21
N ALA A 222 21.87 9.63 -27.46
CA ALA A 222 22.02 8.58 -28.48
C ALA A 222 21.97 9.10 -29.93
N LYS A 223 21.50 10.34 -30.16
CA LYS A 223 21.51 10.99 -31.49
C LYS A 223 22.76 11.82 -31.77
N ARG A 224 23.59 12.15 -30.77
CA ARG A 224 24.81 12.96 -30.97
C ARG A 224 26.07 12.17 -31.35
N HIS A 225 26.02 10.84 -31.39
CA HIS A 225 27.15 9.97 -31.76
C HIS A 225 27.09 9.45 -33.21
N LYS A 226 26.26 10.08 -34.07
CA LYS A 226 26.13 9.75 -35.50
C LYS A 226 26.37 10.96 -36.42
N LEU A 227 27.34 11.82 -36.08
CA LEU A 227 27.88 12.83 -36.99
C LEU A 227 29.40 12.82 -36.91
#